data_AF-A0A382X1U0-F1
#
_entry.id   AF-A0A382X1U0-F1
#
_cell.length_a   1.000
_cell.length_b   1.000
_cell.length_c   1.000
_cell.angle_alpha   90.00
_cell.angle_beta   90.00
_cell.angle_gamma   90.00
#
_symmetry.space_group_name_H-M   'P 1'
#
loop_
_entity.id
_entity.type
_entity.pdbx_description
1 polymer ?
#
loop_
_entity_poly.entity_id
_entity_poly.type
_entity_poly.pdbx_seq_one_letter_code
_entity_poly.pdbx_strand_id
1 'polypeptide(L)'
;MANKKYLLNNQDMSQFIANGYLLLKPDYPAGLHQTIKKRTEYIFKSGDPGNQILEQVPELYEIFDHPVVKGTLQSIIGLNYIMQPHRHCHVNMPDSKGQGWHQDGTPRKFQGWNHPWRRHQRSRM
;
A
#
# COMPACT_ATOMS: atom_id res chain seq x y z
N MET A 1 12.57 17.23 -4.00
CA MET A 1 12.10 17.15 -2.59
C MET A 1 10.61 17.54 -2.58
N ALA A 2 9.76 16.85 -1.82
CA ALA A 2 8.34 17.23 -1.72
C ALA A 2 8.18 18.61 -1.07
N ASN A 3 7.13 19.34 -1.46
CA ASN A 3 6.77 20.59 -0.82
C ASN A 3 6.41 20.31 0.66
N LYS A 4 6.91 21.14 1.59
CA LYS A 4 6.70 21.01 3.04
C LYS A 4 5.23 20.84 3.42
N LYS A 5 4.30 21.42 2.66
CA LYS A 5 2.85 21.28 2.90
C LYS A 5 2.31 19.85 2.75
N TYR A 6 3.06 18.95 2.10
CA TYR A 6 2.69 17.55 1.89
C TYR A 6 3.47 16.57 2.79
N LEU A 7 4.40 17.08 3.61
CA LEU A 7 5.09 16.26 4.60
C LEU A 7 4.16 16.05 5.81
N LEU A 8 4.28 14.88 6.44
CA LEU A 8 3.55 14.61 7.69
C LEU A 8 3.99 15.59 8.78
N ASN A 9 3.02 16.09 9.53
CA ASN A 9 3.27 16.80 10.78
C ASN A 9 3.51 15.78 11.92
N ASN A 10 3.86 16.29 13.10
CA ASN A 10 4.14 15.45 14.26
C ASN A 10 2.94 14.58 14.69
N GLN A 11 1.73 15.09 14.59
CA GLN A 11 0.52 14.37 14.98
C GLN A 11 0.26 13.18 14.04
N ASP A 12 0.34 13.38 12.72
CA ASP A 12 0.16 12.30 11.75
C ASP A 12 1.28 11.26 11.87
N MET A 13 2.52 11.69 12.11
CA MET A 13 3.63 10.78 12.37
C MET A 13 3.40 9.94 13.65
N SER A 14 2.93 10.56 14.73
CA SER A 14 2.57 9.84 15.96
C SER A 14 1.44 8.83 15.73
N GLN A 15 0.42 9.17 14.93
CA GLN A 15 -0.66 8.24 14.58
C GLN A 15 -0.14 7.04 13.78
N PHE A 16 0.75 7.28 12.81
CA PHE A 16 1.39 6.21 12.06
C PHE A 16 2.17 5.26 12.97
N ILE A 17 2.99 5.79 13.88
CA ILE A 17 3.80 5.00 14.81
C ILE A 17 2.92 4.18 15.76
N ALA A 18 1.85 4.78 16.29
CA ALA A 18 0.98 4.11 17.25
C ALA A 18 0.10 3.02 16.62
N ASN A 19 -0.39 3.25 15.40
CA ASN A 19 -1.39 2.38 14.76
C ASN A 19 -0.83 1.49 13.65
N GLY A 20 0.36 1.80 13.13
CA GLY A 20 0.97 1.11 11.99
C GLY A 20 0.40 1.49 10.62
N TYR A 21 -0.53 2.46 10.54
CA TYR A 21 -1.12 2.92 9.27
C TYR A 21 -1.59 4.38 9.33
N LEU A 22 -1.82 4.96 8.15
CA LEU A 22 -2.47 6.26 7.97
C LEU A 22 -3.49 6.19 6.83
N LEU A 23 -4.58 6.94 6.96
CA LEU A 23 -5.59 7.10 5.92
C LEU A 23 -5.40 8.46 5.24
N LEU A 24 -5.00 8.43 3.97
CA LEU A 24 -4.82 9.64 3.17
C LEU A 24 -6.07 9.85 2.29
N LYS A 25 -6.40 11.13 2.02
CA LYS A 25 -7.45 11.50 1.06
C LYS A 25 -6.92 12.49 0.01
N PRO A 26 -6.04 12.04 -0.90
CA PRO A 26 -5.54 12.89 -1.97
C PRO A 26 -6.66 13.24 -2.96
N ASP A 27 -6.57 14.43 -3.53
CA ASP A 27 -7.50 14.96 -4.53
C ASP A 27 -7.09 14.56 -5.94
N TYR A 28 -7.60 13.42 -6.39
CA TYR A 28 -7.35 12.93 -7.74
C TYR A 28 -8.31 13.55 -8.78
N PRO A 29 -7.89 13.66 -10.06
CA PRO A 29 -8.78 14.05 -11.14
C PRO A 29 -10.03 13.15 -11.20
N ALA A 30 -11.18 13.79 -11.44
CA ALA A 30 -12.42 13.05 -11.65
C ALA A 30 -12.26 12.06 -12.81
N GLY A 31 -12.67 10.81 -12.60
CA GLY A 31 -12.56 9.76 -13.63
C GLY A 31 -11.31 8.89 -13.54
N LEU A 32 -10.23 9.33 -12.86
CA LEU A 32 -8.98 8.56 -12.79
C LEU A 32 -9.19 7.14 -12.26
N HIS A 33 -9.90 7.01 -11.13
CA HIS A 33 -10.19 5.70 -10.55
C HIS A 33 -11.06 4.83 -11.46
N GLN A 34 -12.00 5.43 -12.20
CA GLN A 34 -12.84 4.71 -13.16
C GLN A 34 -12.01 4.21 -14.35
N THR A 35 -11.05 5.00 -14.83
CA THR A 35 -10.11 4.61 -15.89
C THR A 35 -9.24 3.45 -15.44
N ILE A 36 -8.61 3.56 -14.26
CA ILE A 36 -7.80 2.48 -13.66
C ILE A 36 -8.64 1.21 -13.55
N LYS A 37 -9.85 1.29 -12.98
CA LYS A 37 -10.75 0.13 -12.82
C LYS A 37 -11.05 -0.54 -14.17
N LYS A 38 -11.52 0.22 -15.16
CA LYS A 38 -11.89 -0.31 -16.48
C LYS A 38 -10.69 -0.97 -17.17
N ARG A 39 -9.51 -0.35 -17.10
CA ARG A 39 -8.30 -0.87 -17.72
C ARG A 39 -7.82 -2.14 -17.04
N THR A 40 -7.80 -2.17 -15.70
CA THR A 40 -7.50 -3.38 -14.92
C THR A 40 -8.49 -4.50 -15.26
N GLU A 41 -9.80 -4.24 -15.27
CA GLU A 41 -10.82 -5.23 -15.66
C GLU A 41 -10.60 -5.79 -17.07
N TYR A 42 -10.18 -4.94 -18.02
CA TYR A 42 -9.86 -5.38 -19.37
C TYR A 42 -8.64 -6.30 -19.41
N ILE A 43 -7.55 -5.93 -18.73
CA ILE A 43 -6.31 -6.72 -18.68
C ILE A 43 -6.56 -8.09 -18.05
N PHE A 44 -7.34 -8.13 -16.97
CA PHE A 44 -7.66 -9.37 -16.26
C PHE A 44 -8.45 -10.39 -17.10
N LYS A 45 -9.07 -9.98 -18.22
CA LYS A 45 -9.67 -10.92 -19.19
C LYS A 45 -8.62 -11.82 -19.84
N SER A 46 -7.38 -11.35 -19.94
CA SER A 46 -6.23 -12.09 -20.48
C SER A 46 -5.40 -12.79 -19.39
N GLY A 47 -5.78 -12.66 -18.12
CA GLY A 47 -5.08 -13.20 -16.96
C GLY A 47 -4.51 -12.14 -16.02
N ASP A 48 -3.97 -12.57 -14.88
CA ASP A 48 -3.33 -11.68 -13.89
C ASP A 48 -2.00 -11.13 -14.47
N PRO A 49 -1.83 -9.79 -14.56
CA PRO A 49 -0.60 -9.18 -15.08
C PRO A 49 0.59 -9.30 -14.10
N GLY A 50 0.36 -9.71 -12.86
CA GLY A 50 1.38 -9.83 -11.82
C GLY A 50 2.18 -8.54 -11.64
N ASN A 51 3.50 -8.63 -11.72
CA ASN A 51 4.40 -7.47 -11.57
C ASN A 51 4.27 -6.44 -12.71
N GLN A 52 3.70 -6.82 -13.86
CA GLN A 52 3.57 -5.94 -15.03
C GLN A 52 2.38 -4.97 -14.92
N ILE A 53 1.63 -4.98 -13.81
CA ILE A 53 0.44 -4.14 -13.64
C ILE A 53 0.70 -2.66 -13.88
N LEU A 54 1.86 -2.13 -13.50
CA LEU A 54 2.20 -0.72 -13.72
C LEU A 54 2.52 -0.39 -15.19
N GLU A 55 3.02 -1.37 -15.94
CA GLU A 55 3.26 -1.22 -17.39
C GLU A 55 1.94 -1.29 -18.15
N GLN A 56 1.05 -2.19 -17.72
CA GLN A 56 -0.23 -2.40 -18.38
C GLN A 56 -1.29 -1.37 -17.96
N VAL A 57 -1.21 -0.81 -16.75
CA VAL A 57 -2.08 0.26 -16.19
C VAL A 57 -1.21 1.44 -15.72
N PRO A 58 -0.63 2.23 -16.65
CA PRO A 58 0.25 3.35 -16.33
C PRO A 58 -0.42 4.48 -15.53
N GLU A 59 -1.75 4.59 -15.56
CA GLU A 59 -2.51 5.55 -14.75
C GLU A 59 -2.30 5.33 -13.24
N LEU A 60 -1.86 4.14 -12.82
CA LEU A 60 -1.46 3.89 -11.43
C LEU A 60 -0.26 4.76 -11.01
N TYR A 61 0.61 5.19 -11.93
CA TYR A 61 1.68 6.13 -11.60
C TYR A 61 1.13 7.45 -11.07
N GLU A 62 -0.02 7.93 -11.57
CA GLU A 62 -0.66 9.15 -11.07
C GLU A 62 -1.06 9.04 -9.59
N ILE A 63 -1.42 7.84 -9.14
CA ILE A 63 -1.72 7.56 -7.73
C ILE A 63 -0.46 7.74 -6.87
N PHE A 64 0.63 7.08 -7.26
CA PHE A 64 1.90 7.11 -6.51
C PHE A 64 2.63 8.46 -6.63
N ASP A 65 2.43 9.17 -7.74
CA ASP A 65 3.07 10.45 -8.02
C ASP A 65 2.38 11.64 -7.36
N HIS A 66 1.19 11.43 -6.80
CA HIS A 66 0.47 12.47 -6.09
C HIS A 66 1.34 13.08 -4.97
N PRO A 67 1.42 14.42 -4.87
CA PRO A 67 2.29 15.07 -3.89
C PRO A 67 2.04 14.65 -2.44
N VAL A 68 0.78 14.42 -2.05
CA VAL A 68 0.40 13.88 -0.73
C VAL A 68 1.01 12.50 -0.48
N VAL A 69 0.98 11.60 -1.48
CA VAL A 69 1.52 10.25 -1.36
C VAL A 69 3.04 10.30 -1.27
N LYS A 70 3.69 11.02 -2.19
CA LYS A 70 5.16 11.22 -2.16
C LYS A 70 5.62 11.87 -0.87
N GLY A 71 4.96 12.93 -0.42
CA GLY A 71 5.31 13.63 0.82
C GLY A 71 5.17 12.74 2.05
N THR A 72 4.08 11.96 2.13
CA THR A 72 3.87 10.98 3.20
C THR A 72 4.98 9.92 3.23
N LEU A 73 5.28 9.30 2.08
CA LEU A 73 6.37 8.33 1.98
C LEU A 73 7.72 8.96 2.35
N GLN A 74 8.03 10.16 1.86
CA GLN A 74 9.27 10.86 2.23
C GLN A 74 9.38 11.12 3.73
N SER A 75 8.28 11.47 4.40
CA SER A 75 8.26 11.65 5.85
C SER A 75 8.55 10.36 6.62
N ILE A 76 8.08 9.22 6.13
CA ILE A 76 8.21 7.93 6.83
C ILE A 76 9.57 7.25 6.53
N ILE A 77 9.97 7.20 5.26
CA ILE A 77 11.12 6.39 4.80
C ILE A 77 12.25 7.21 4.16
N GLY A 78 12.18 8.54 4.18
CA GLY A 78 13.23 9.43 3.68
C GLY A 78 13.16 9.73 2.18
N LEU A 79 14.10 10.55 1.68
CA LEU A 79 14.03 11.13 0.32
C LEU A 79 14.33 10.16 -0.84
N ASN A 80 15.05 9.07 -0.58
CA ASN A 80 15.64 8.21 -1.62
C ASN A 80 15.02 6.81 -1.63
N TYR A 81 13.73 6.71 -1.31
CA TYR A 81 13.04 5.43 -1.43
C TYR A 81 12.87 5.05 -2.90
N ILE A 82 12.85 3.75 -3.13
CA ILE A 82 12.51 3.18 -4.43
C ILE A 82 11.21 2.42 -4.33
N MET A 83 10.48 2.40 -5.45
CA MET A 83 9.33 1.53 -5.58
C MET A 83 9.83 0.09 -5.82
N GLN A 84 9.60 -0.80 -4.85
CA GLN A 84 10.00 -2.20 -4.95
C GLN A 84 9.33 -2.87 -6.18
N PRO A 85 9.93 -3.79 -6.93
CA PRO A 85 9.35 -4.29 -8.19
C PRO A 85 8.22 -5.33 -8.06
N HIS A 86 8.06 -5.97 -6.91
CA HIS A 86 7.07 -7.01 -6.71
C HIS A 86 5.67 -6.42 -6.45
N ARG A 87 4.72 -6.82 -7.28
CA ARG A 87 3.29 -6.58 -7.12
C ARG A 87 2.58 -7.91 -7.12
N HIS A 88 1.53 -7.99 -6.32
CA HIS A 88 0.58 -9.08 -6.42
C HIS A 88 -0.81 -8.47 -6.51
N CYS A 89 -1.51 -8.77 -7.59
CA CYS A 89 -2.83 -8.22 -7.82
C CYS A 89 -3.87 -9.15 -7.18
N HIS A 90 -4.32 -8.81 -5.98
CA HIS A 90 -5.32 -9.62 -5.28
C HIS A 90 -6.70 -9.43 -5.92
N VAL A 91 -7.27 -10.50 -6.47
CA VAL A 91 -8.67 -10.56 -6.90
C VAL A 91 -9.49 -11.29 -5.85
N ASN A 92 -10.38 -10.55 -5.19
CA ASN A 92 -11.34 -11.13 -4.25
C ASN A 92 -12.69 -11.21 -4.93
N MET A 93 -13.09 -12.42 -5.33
CA MET A 93 -14.41 -12.64 -5.91
C MET A 93 -15.51 -12.43 -4.86
N PRO A 94 -16.74 -12.08 -5.27
CA PRO A 94 -17.89 -12.11 -4.39
C PRO A 94 -17.97 -13.45 -3.63
N ASP A 95 -18.32 -13.39 -2.35
CA ASP A 95 -18.43 -14.54 -1.44
C ASP A 95 -17.14 -15.34 -1.18
N SER A 96 -15.98 -14.84 -1.65
CA SER A 96 -14.68 -15.40 -1.28
C SER A 96 -14.38 -15.21 0.20
N LYS A 97 -13.67 -16.17 0.80
CA LYS A 97 -13.19 -16.03 2.18
C LYS A 97 -12.10 -14.95 2.24
N GLY A 98 -12.18 -14.08 3.24
CA GLY A 98 -11.12 -13.12 3.50
C GLY A 98 -9.80 -13.79 3.89
N GLN A 99 -8.70 -13.04 3.76
CA GLN A 99 -7.38 -13.48 4.23
C GLN A 99 -7.38 -13.62 5.76
N GLY A 100 -6.69 -14.63 6.27
CA GLY A 100 -6.47 -14.78 7.72
C GLY A 100 -5.52 -13.71 8.25
N TRP A 101 -5.41 -13.57 9.57
CA TRP A 101 -4.46 -12.65 10.20
C TRP A 101 -3.01 -13.01 9.84
N HIS A 102 -2.32 -12.13 9.12
CA HIS A 102 -0.92 -12.30 8.73
C HIS A 102 -0.16 -10.98 8.81
N GLN A 103 1.15 -11.03 8.56
CA GLN A 103 2.00 -9.87 8.35
C GLN A 103 2.75 -10.09 7.04
N ASP A 104 2.79 -9.07 6.20
CA ASP A 104 3.51 -9.13 4.93
C ASP A 104 5.02 -9.11 5.14
N GLY A 105 5.73 -9.89 4.32
CA GLY A 105 7.19 -9.97 4.30
C GLY A 105 7.71 -11.40 4.48
N THR A 106 8.96 -11.62 4.08
CA THR A 106 9.59 -12.94 4.18
C THR A 106 10.24 -13.13 5.56
N PRO A 107 10.06 -14.29 6.23
CA PRO A 107 10.68 -14.57 7.54
C PRO A 107 12.19 -14.38 7.55
N ARG A 108 12.87 -14.57 6.41
CA ARG A 108 14.32 -14.38 6.27
C ARG A 108 14.78 -12.95 6.51
N LYS A 109 13.93 -11.94 6.27
CA LYS A 109 14.26 -10.52 6.52
C LYS A 109 13.93 -10.06 7.95
N PHE A 110 13.31 -10.93 8.76
CA PHE A 110 12.98 -10.67 10.15
C PHE A 110 13.82 -11.49 11.14
N GLN A 111 14.99 -12.01 10.73
CA GLN A 111 15.99 -12.55 11.67
C GLN A 111 16.44 -11.41 12.60
N GLY A 112 15.78 -11.30 13.76
CA GLY A 112 15.93 -10.22 14.75
C GLY A 112 14.60 -9.65 15.25
N TRP A 113 13.53 -9.78 14.48
CA TRP A 113 12.16 -9.37 14.84
C TRP A 113 11.24 -10.56 15.19
N ASN A 114 11.82 -11.74 15.43
CA ASN A 114 11.15 -12.90 16.00
C ASN A 114 10.84 -12.71 17.51
N HIS A 115 10.42 -11.51 17.93
CA HIS A 115 9.77 -11.40 19.23
C HIS A 115 8.35 -11.96 19.10
N PRO A 116 7.96 -12.92 19.94
CA PRO A 116 6.67 -13.58 19.91
C PRO A 116 5.58 -12.66 20.48
N TRP A 117 5.32 -11.51 19.85
CA TRP A 117 4.24 -10.59 20.21
C TRP A 117 2.84 -11.21 20.03
N ARG A 118 2.74 -12.47 19.59
CA ARG A 118 1.52 -13.30 19.58
C ARG A 118 1.46 -14.36 20.69
N ARG A 119 1.88 -14.05 21.93
CA ARG A 119 1.55 -14.91 23.10
C ARG A 119 0.50 -14.34 24.07
N HIS A 120 0.02 -13.11 23.87
CA HIS A 120 -0.91 -12.50 24.82
C HIS A 120 -2.20 -11.96 24.20
N GLN A 121 -2.90 -12.74 23.38
CA GLN A 121 -4.36 -12.63 23.24
C GLN A 121 -4.96 -14.00 22.87
N ARG A 122 -4.88 -14.95 23.81
CA ARG A 122 -5.92 -15.99 23.86
C ARG A 122 -7.07 -15.37 24.65
N SER A 123 -8.22 -15.15 24.01
CA SER A 123 -9.45 -15.06 24.79
C SER A 123 -9.58 -16.40 25.50
N ARG A 124 -9.42 -16.39 26.82
CA ARG A 124 -9.94 -17.48 27.66
C ARG A 124 -11.40 -17.15 27.88
N MET A 125 -12.24 -17.71 27.02
CA MET A 125 -13.60 -18.21 27.27
C MET A 125 -14.13 -18.76 25.95
#